data_AF-A0A924E645-F1
#
_entry.id   AF-A0A924E645-F1
#
_cell.length_a   1.000
_cell.length_b   1.000
_cell.length_c   1.000
_cell.angle_alpha   90.00
_cell.angle_beta   90.00
_cell.angle_gamma   90.00
#
_symmetry.space_group_name_H-M   'P 1'
#
loop_
_entity.id
_entity.type
_entity.pdbx_description
1 polymer ?
#
loop_
_entity_poly.entity_id
_entity_poly.type
_entity_poly.pdbx_seq_one_letter_code
_entity_poly.pdbx_strand_id
1 'polypeptide(L)'
;MSLKCGIVGLPNVGKSTLFNALTKAGIAAENYPFCTIEPNVGVVELPDARLAQLSAIVEPERIVPAIVEFVDIAGLVAGASTGEGLGNKFLAHIRETDATINVVRCFEDENVIHVAGKVDPISDIEVIQTELCLADLAAVEKALHRVTKLARSGDKESAKLVTILEKCQGVLNEAKPVRGIDFNKDELVLLKQFFLITAKPAMFVANVAEDGFENNPFLDRLTAYAAAQNAPVVAICAKMEAEMADMDEDDKKMFL
;
A
#
# COMPACT_ATOMS: atom_id res chain seq x y z
N MET A 1 3.00 -17.48 -5.33
CA MET A 1 3.45 -16.08 -5.24
C MET A 1 3.04 -15.57 -3.88
N SER A 2 4.03 -15.12 -3.10
CA SER A 2 3.81 -14.37 -1.86
C SER A 2 3.07 -13.08 -2.18
N LEU A 3 2.13 -12.68 -1.33
CA LEU A 3 1.43 -11.40 -1.43
C LEU A 3 2.42 -10.28 -1.15
N LYS A 4 2.55 -9.30 -2.06
CA LYS A 4 3.42 -8.14 -1.90
C LYS A 4 2.61 -6.89 -1.57
N CYS A 5 2.88 -6.27 -0.43
CA CYS A 5 2.23 -5.03 0.00
C CYS A 5 3.24 -3.88 -0.04
N GLY A 6 2.96 -2.83 -0.81
CA GLY A 6 3.80 -1.63 -0.86
C GLY A 6 3.39 -0.64 0.21
N ILE A 7 4.31 -0.31 1.13
CA ILE A 7 4.08 0.72 2.13
C ILE A 7 4.42 2.08 1.52
N VAL A 8 3.42 2.95 1.42
CA VAL A 8 3.53 4.32 0.89
C VAL A 8 3.13 5.32 1.98
N GLY A 9 3.62 6.55 1.86
CA GLY A 9 3.33 7.61 2.81
C GLY A 9 4.19 8.82 2.50
N LEU A 10 3.79 9.99 3.01
CA LEU A 10 4.62 11.19 2.93
C LEU A 10 5.89 11.04 3.79
N PRO A 11 6.92 11.87 3.57
CA PRO A 11 8.04 11.97 4.50
C PRO A 11 7.58 12.25 5.95
N ASN A 12 8.28 11.67 6.92
CA ASN A 12 8.06 11.88 8.36
C ASN A 12 6.71 11.40 8.94
N VAL A 13 5.99 10.52 8.25
CA VAL A 13 4.73 9.93 8.77
C VAL A 13 4.93 8.69 9.66
N GLY A 14 6.19 8.23 9.84
CA GLY A 14 6.51 7.02 10.59
C GLY A 14 6.60 5.74 9.74
N LYS A 15 6.61 5.87 8.40
CA LYS A 15 6.72 4.74 7.45
C LYS A 15 7.93 3.83 7.73
N SER A 16 9.14 4.40 7.82
CA SER A 16 10.35 3.60 8.06
C SER A 16 10.37 2.99 9.47
N THR A 17 9.80 3.68 10.45
CA THR A 17 9.65 3.14 11.82
C THR A 17 8.76 1.90 11.81
N LEU A 18 7.61 1.98 11.14
CA LEU A 18 6.70 0.85 10.96
C LEU A 18 7.36 -0.31 10.20
N PHE A 19 8.03 -0.01 9.09
CA PHE A 19 8.73 -1.03 8.31
C PHE A 19 9.83 -1.72 9.12
N ASN A 20 10.60 -0.96 9.90
CA ASN A 20 11.62 -1.51 10.79
C ASN A 20 11.01 -2.38 11.91
N ALA A 21 9.89 -1.99 12.49
CA ALA A 21 9.17 -2.81 13.46
C ALA A 21 8.69 -4.14 12.85
N LEU A 22 8.10 -4.08 11.65
CA LEU A 22 7.63 -5.27 10.92
C LEU A 22 8.79 -6.20 10.52
N THR A 23 9.91 -5.64 10.05
CA THR A 23 11.07 -6.44 9.63
C THR A 23 11.85 -7.03 10.79
N LYS A 24 11.97 -6.33 11.93
CA LYS A 24 12.59 -6.87 13.15
C LYS A 24 11.75 -8.00 13.76
N ALA A 25 10.42 -7.89 13.69
CA ALA A 25 9.51 -8.96 14.09
C ALA A 25 9.50 -10.15 13.11
N GLY A 26 10.06 -9.98 11.90
CA GLY A 26 10.14 -10.98 10.84
C GLY A 26 11.54 -11.55 10.64
N ILE A 27 11.64 -12.54 9.77
CA ILE A 27 12.90 -13.19 9.41
C ILE A 27 13.46 -12.51 8.15
N ALA A 28 14.78 -12.33 8.07
CA ALA A 28 15.43 -11.81 6.87
C ALA A 28 15.03 -12.62 5.62
N ALA A 29 14.72 -11.93 4.51
CA ALA A 29 14.26 -12.52 3.25
C ALA A 29 15.21 -13.61 2.71
N GLU A 30 16.48 -13.57 3.09
CA GLU A 30 17.52 -14.55 2.79
C GLU A 30 17.18 -15.99 3.22
N ASN A 31 16.33 -16.15 4.25
CA ASN A 31 15.93 -17.47 4.76
C ASN A 31 14.83 -18.14 3.92
N TYR A 32 14.28 -17.45 2.91
CA TYR A 32 13.21 -17.93 2.05
C TYR A 32 13.69 -18.05 0.59
N PRO A 33 13.81 -19.27 0.02
CA PRO A 33 14.42 -19.54 -1.30
C PRO A 33 13.76 -18.87 -2.52
N PHE A 34 12.66 -18.14 -2.33
CA PHE A 34 11.85 -17.53 -3.38
C PHE A 34 11.63 -16.02 -3.19
N CYS A 35 12.17 -15.43 -2.12
CA CYS A 35 12.04 -14.01 -1.84
C CYS A 35 13.19 -13.23 -2.49
N THR A 36 12.88 -12.03 -3.01
CA THR A 36 13.88 -11.14 -3.56
C THR A 36 14.72 -10.54 -2.43
N ILE A 37 16.05 -10.59 -2.55
CA ILE A 37 16.99 -9.95 -1.61
C ILE A 37 17.13 -8.47 -2.01
N GLU A 38 16.07 -7.71 -1.78
CA GLU A 38 16.08 -6.25 -1.95
C GLU A 38 16.12 -5.59 -0.56
N PRO A 39 16.94 -4.54 -0.36
CA PRO A 39 17.17 -3.94 0.96
C PRO A 39 15.91 -3.29 1.57
N ASN A 40 14.89 -3.04 0.75
CA ASN A 40 13.61 -2.45 1.13
C ASN A 40 12.48 -3.48 1.12
N VAL A 41 12.77 -4.78 1.12
CA VAL A 41 11.77 -5.85 1.20
C VAL A 41 11.88 -6.58 2.54
N GLY A 42 10.78 -6.61 3.28
CA GLY A 42 10.62 -7.34 4.54
C GLY A 42 9.69 -8.53 4.38
N VAL A 43 10.00 -9.65 5.01
CA VAL A 43 9.13 -10.84 5.03
C VAL A 43 8.59 -11.00 6.45
N VAL A 44 7.26 -11.07 6.57
CA VAL A 44 6.57 -11.25 7.85
C VAL A 44 5.75 -12.53 7.79
N GLU A 45 5.90 -13.35 8.81
CA GLU A 45 5.11 -14.57 9.00
C GLU A 45 3.72 -14.22 9.53
N LEU A 46 2.69 -14.82 8.95
CA LEU A 46 1.31 -14.53 9.32
C LEU A 46 0.95 -15.30 10.60
N PRO A 47 0.56 -14.63 11.69
CA PRO A 47 0.13 -15.31 12.91
C PRO A 47 -1.20 -16.03 12.65
N ASP A 48 -1.19 -17.36 12.77
CA ASP A 48 -2.37 -18.20 12.55
C ASP A 48 -2.53 -19.22 13.68
N ALA A 49 -3.49 -18.99 14.58
CA ALA A 49 -3.79 -19.87 15.70
C ALA A 49 -4.14 -21.31 15.25
N ARG A 50 -4.62 -21.49 14.02
CA ARG A 50 -4.95 -22.82 13.46
C ARG A 50 -3.69 -23.65 13.24
N LEU A 51 -2.56 -23.04 12.90
CA LEU A 51 -1.30 -23.76 12.74
C LEU A 51 -0.83 -24.34 14.07
N ALA A 52 -0.95 -23.57 15.16
CA ALA A 52 -0.63 -24.06 16.50
C ALA A 52 -1.53 -25.24 16.90
N GLN A 53 -2.83 -25.15 16.63
CA GLN A 53 -3.78 -26.24 16.89
C GLN A 53 -3.46 -27.51 16.09
N LEU A 54 -3.11 -27.39 14.81
CA LEU A 54 -2.73 -28.52 13.97
C LEU A 54 -1.40 -29.13 14.40
N SER A 55 -0.42 -28.30 14.74
CA SER A 55 0.89 -28.75 15.21
C SER A 55 0.77 -29.59 16.48
N ALA A 56 -0.12 -29.21 17.41
CA ALA A 56 -0.38 -29.96 18.63
C ALA A 56 -1.02 -31.34 18.40
N ILE A 57 -1.62 -31.58 17.23
CA ILE A 57 -2.24 -32.87 16.87
C ILE A 57 -1.26 -33.76 16.09
N VAL A 58 -0.55 -33.17 15.13
CA VAL A 58 0.24 -33.90 14.13
C VAL A 58 1.71 -34.03 14.56
N GLU A 59 2.18 -33.16 15.46
CA GLU A 59 3.58 -33.09 15.91
C GLU A 59 4.59 -33.11 14.73
N PRO A 60 4.46 -32.18 13.75
CA PRO A 60 5.31 -32.19 12.58
C PRO A 60 6.76 -31.81 12.93
N GLU A 61 7.72 -32.30 12.15
CA GLU A 61 9.14 -31.96 12.32
C GLU A 61 9.42 -30.46 12.11
N ARG A 62 8.59 -29.76 11.32
CA ARG A 62 8.68 -28.32 11.09
C ARG A 62 7.31 -27.71 10.82
N ILE A 63 7.07 -26.53 11.40
CA ILE A 63 5.93 -25.65 11.07
C ILE A 63 6.41 -24.61 10.05
N VAL A 64 5.64 -24.38 8.99
CA VAL A 64 5.92 -23.36 7.98
C VAL A 64 4.70 -22.45 7.85
N PRO A 65 4.75 -21.22 8.38
CA PRO A 65 3.64 -20.28 8.28
C PRO A 65 3.52 -19.68 6.87
N ALA A 66 2.35 -19.11 6.59
CA ALA A 66 2.18 -18.27 5.40
C ALA A 66 2.96 -16.96 5.60
N ILE A 67 3.50 -16.41 4.51
CA ILE A 67 4.29 -15.17 4.55
C ILE A 67 3.64 -14.06 3.73
N VAL A 68 3.86 -12.83 4.15
CA VAL A 68 3.54 -11.60 3.41
C VAL A 68 4.83 -10.80 3.22
N GLU A 69 5.05 -10.33 2.00
CA GLU A 69 6.18 -9.45 1.67
C GLU A 69 5.72 -8.00 1.77
N PHE A 70 6.42 -7.21 2.58
CA PHE A 70 6.24 -5.76 2.66
C PHE A 70 7.38 -5.10 1.91
N VAL A 71 7.05 -4.15 1.04
CA VAL A 71 8.02 -3.37 0.29
C VAL A 71 7.98 -1.94 0.81
N ASP A 72 9.07 -1.45 1.39
CA ASP A 72 9.19 -0.05 1.74
C ASP A 72 9.39 0.77 0.46
N ILE A 73 8.38 1.55 0.10
CA ILE A 73 8.47 2.49 -1.00
C ILE A 73 8.92 3.82 -0.41
N ALA A 74 9.98 4.42 -0.94
CA ALA A 74 10.45 5.68 -0.39
C ALA A 74 9.35 6.76 -0.44
N GLY A 75 9.45 7.74 0.46
CA GLY A 75 8.44 8.76 0.68
C GLY A 75 8.05 9.45 -0.64
N LEU A 76 6.77 9.33 -1.01
CA LEU A 76 6.25 9.97 -2.20
C LEU A 76 6.13 11.46 -1.89
N VAL A 77 6.75 12.30 -2.71
CA VAL A 77 6.62 13.76 -2.61
C VAL A 77 5.90 14.25 -3.86
N ALA A 78 5.25 15.40 -3.78
CA ALA A 78 4.67 16.05 -4.95
C ALA A 78 5.70 16.16 -6.09
N GLY A 79 5.30 15.83 -7.32
CA GLY A 79 6.17 15.78 -8.49
C GLY A 79 6.80 14.41 -8.79
N ALA A 80 6.39 13.32 -8.10
CA ALA A 80 6.87 11.98 -8.44
C ALA A 80 6.55 11.58 -9.90
N SER A 81 5.45 12.10 -10.44
CA SER A 81 5.00 11.87 -11.82
C SER A 81 5.67 12.73 -12.89
N THR A 82 6.35 13.84 -12.53
CA THR A 82 6.90 14.80 -13.51
C THR A 82 8.28 14.41 -14.08
N GLY A 83 8.86 13.29 -13.63
CA GLY A 83 9.94 12.61 -14.36
C GLY A 83 11.38 12.97 -13.96
N GLU A 84 11.62 13.67 -12.85
CA GLU A 84 12.98 13.94 -12.32
C GLU A 84 13.61 12.69 -11.63
N GLY A 85 13.63 11.56 -12.34
CA GLY A 85 14.46 10.38 -12.05
C GLY A 85 14.00 9.51 -10.87
N LEU A 86 13.94 10.05 -9.66
CA LEU A 86 13.67 9.26 -8.44
C LEU A 86 12.21 8.80 -8.35
N GLY A 87 11.26 9.67 -8.67
CA GLY A 87 9.82 9.39 -8.64
C GLY A 87 9.40 8.18 -9.49
N ASN A 88 9.95 8.07 -10.70
CA ASN A 88 9.65 6.96 -11.62
C ASN A 88 10.13 5.60 -11.09
N LYS A 89 11.25 5.54 -10.37
CA LYS A 89 11.72 4.30 -9.74
C LYS A 89 10.75 3.85 -8.64
N PHE A 90 10.25 4.79 -7.83
CA PHE A 90 9.26 4.48 -6.79
C PHE A 90 7.94 3.98 -7.39
N LEU A 91 7.45 4.64 -8.45
CA LEU A 91 6.25 4.19 -9.17
C LEU A 91 6.42 2.79 -9.77
N ALA A 92 7.62 2.45 -10.26
CA ALA A 92 7.92 1.11 -10.76
C ALA A 92 7.83 0.06 -9.64
N HIS A 93 8.45 0.31 -8.48
CA HIS A 93 8.34 -0.60 -7.32
C HIS A 93 6.89 -0.74 -6.83
N ILE A 94 6.13 0.35 -6.77
CA ILE A 94 4.69 0.25 -6.43
C ILE A 94 3.95 -0.59 -7.47
N ARG A 95 4.29 -0.53 -8.77
CA ARG A 95 3.62 -1.35 -9.80
C ARG A 95 3.85 -2.85 -9.62
N GLU A 96 4.94 -3.25 -9.00
CA GLU A 96 5.28 -4.66 -8.73
C GLU A 96 4.59 -5.26 -7.50
N THR A 97 3.91 -4.44 -6.69
CA THR A 97 3.15 -4.93 -5.52
C THR A 97 1.75 -5.40 -5.89
N ASP A 98 1.06 -6.10 -4.99
CA ASP A 98 -0.34 -6.52 -5.17
C ASP A 98 -1.32 -5.54 -4.50
N ALA A 99 -0.89 -4.91 -3.40
CA ALA A 99 -1.68 -3.95 -2.63
C ALA A 99 -0.83 -2.75 -2.17
N THR A 100 -1.50 -1.67 -1.75
CA THR A 100 -0.87 -0.49 -1.16
C THR A 100 -1.32 -0.26 0.27
N ILE A 101 -0.38 0.08 1.14
CA ILE A 101 -0.59 0.42 2.54
C ILE A 101 -0.18 1.87 2.71
N ASN A 102 -1.16 2.77 2.86
CA ASN A 102 -0.89 4.18 3.01
C ASN A 102 -0.76 4.55 4.49
N VAL A 103 0.45 4.86 4.92
CA VAL A 103 0.76 5.31 6.28
C VAL A 103 0.49 6.80 6.37
N VAL A 104 -0.45 7.16 7.25
CA VAL A 104 -0.96 8.52 7.40
C VAL A 104 -0.69 9.00 8.82
N ARG A 105 -0.09 10.19 8.93
CA ARG A 105 0.21 10.81 10.23
C ARG A 105 -1.07 11.33 10.87
N CYS A 106 -1.43 10.78 12.03
CA CYS A 106 -2.59 11.16 12.83
C CYS A 106 -2.17 11.62 14.24
N PHE A 107 -1.00 12.24 14.36
CA PHE A 107 -0.50 12.84 15.60
C PHE A 107 0.23 14.16 15.33
N GLU A 108 0.18 15.07 16.29
CA GLU A 108 1.00 16.28 16.31
C GLU A 108 2.22 16.05 17.23
N ASP A 109 3.38 16.51 16.79
CA ASP A 109 4.61 16.50 17.59
C ASP A 109 5.47 17.68 17.10
N GLU A 110 5.84 18.56 18.03
CA GLU A 110 6.65 19.76 17.76
C GLU A 110 8.06 19.41 17.24
N ASN A 111 8.55 18.21 17.56
CA ASN A 111 9.88 17.73 17.13
C ASN A 111 9.87 17.15 15.72
N VAL A 112 8.69 16.87 15.14
CA VAL A 112 8.56 16.22 13.84
C VAL A 112 7.94 17.17 12.83
N ILE A 113 8.79 17.74 11.98
CA ILE A 113 8.39 18.70 10.94
C ILE A 113 7.55 18.01 9.85
N HIS A 114 6.35 18.53 9.62
CA HIS A 114 5.49 18.13 8.51
C HIS A 114 5.92 18.82 7.21
N VAL A 115 5.86 18.11 6.08
CA VAL A 115 6.30 18.64 4.76
C VAL A 115 5.53 19.90 4.36
N ALA A 116 4.23 19.95 4.68
CA ALA A 116 3.36 21.10 4.42
C ALA A 116 3.29 22.10 5.59
N GLY A 117 4.09 21.92 6.65
CA GLY A 117 4.08 22.77 7.86
C GLY A 117 2.91 22.56 8.82
N LYS A 118 1.84 21.86 8.39
CA LYS A 118 0.70 21.45 9.22
C LYS A 118 0.31 20.01 8.90
N VAL A 119 -0.06 19.24 9.93
CA VAL A 119 -0.57 17.87 9.78
C VAL A 119 -2.02 17.91 9.28
N ASP A 120 -2.28 17.28 8.14
CA ASP A 120 -3.64 17.07 7.64
C ASP A 120 -3.74 15.71 6.90
N PRO A 121 -4.25 14.66 7.57
CA PRO A 121 -4.33 13.31 7.04
C PRO A 121 -4.96 13.22 5.64
N ILE A 122 -5.99 14.02 5.39
CA ILE A 122 -6.76 13.95 4.14
C ILE A 122 -5.99 14.59 2.99
N SER A 123 -5.40 15.77 3.24
CA SER A 123 -4.51 16.45 2.28
C SER A 123 -3.34 15.55 1.90
N ASP A 124 -2.74 14.85 2.88
CA ASP A 124 -1.61 13.95 2.63
C ASP A 124 -1.98 12.77 1.72
N ILE A 125 -3.16 12.18 1.95
CA ILE A 125 -3.70 11.13 1.09
C ILE A 125 -3.97 11.65 -0.31
N GLU A 126 -4.57 12.83 -0.44
CA GLU A 126 -4.89 13.45 -1.74
C GLU A 126 -3.64 13.77 -2.55
N VAL A 127 -2.55 14.20 -1.91
CA VAL A 127 -1.25 14.41 -2.58
C VAL A 127 -0.74 13.10 -3.17
N ILE A 128 -0.67 12.04 -2.36
CA ILE A 128 -0.22 10.72 -2.84
C ILE A 128 -1.14 10.21 -3.95
N GLN A 129 -2.46 10.29 -3.74
CA GLN A 129 -3.44 9.81 -4.69
C GLN A 129 -3.34 10.54 -6.03
N THR A 130 -3.16 11.86 -6.02
CA THR A 130 -2.99 12.66 -7.24
C THR A 130 -1.79 12.19 -8.05
N GLU A 131 -0.65 11.99 -7.41
CA GLU A 131 0.57 11.50 -8.09
C GLU A 131 0.39 10.09 -8.68
N LEU A 132 -0.27 9.19 -7.93
CA LEU A 132 -0.57 7.84 -8.42
C LEU A 132 -1.56 7.89 -9.61
N CYS A 133 -2.56 8.77 -9.55
CA CYS A 133 -3.51 8.96 -10.64
C CYS A 133 -2.83 9.52 -11.89
N LEU A 134 -1.94 10.50 -11.75
CA LEU A 134 -1.16 11.06 -12.86
C LEU A 134 -0.27 10.00 -13.52
N ALA A 135 0.38 9.15 -12.72
CA ALA A 135 1.20 8.06 -13.23
C ALA A 135 0.39 7.03 -14.04
N ASP A 136 -0.81 6.68 -13.56
CA ASP A 136 -1.71 5.78 -14.28
C ASP A 136 -2.36 6.46 -15.48
N LEU A 137 -2.68 7.76 -15.42
CA LEU A 137 -3.24 8.51 -16.53
C LEU A 137 -2.28 8.49 -17.72
N ALA A 138 -0.99 8.75 -17.49
CA ALA A 138 0.03 8.67 -18.52
C ALA A 138 0.16 7.26 -19.13
N ALA A 139 -0.03 6.20 -18.33
CA ALA A 139 -0.04 4.82 -18.81
C ALA A 139 -1.29 4.50 -19.64
N VAL A 140 -2.46 4.94 -19.16
CA VAL A 140 -3.76 4.77 -19.82
C VAL A 140 -3.79 5.50 -21.16
N GLU A 141 -3.30 6.73 -21.25
CA GLU A 141 -3.24 7.49 -22.51
C GLU A 141 -2.39 6.81 -23.57
N LYS A 142 -1.19 6.34 -23.19
CA LYS A 142 -0.31 5.57 -24.08
C LYS A 142 -0.96 4.27 -24.54
N ALA A 143 -1.63 3.56 -23.62
CA ALA A 143 -2.35 2.34 -23.93
C ALA A 143 -3.52 2.60 -24.88
N LEU A 144 -4.34 3.62 -24.57
CA LEU A 144 -5.50 4.04 -25.36
C LEU A 144 -5.10 4.36 -26.79
N HIS A 145 -4.06 5.16 -26.99
CA HIS A 145 -3.56 5.50 -28.33
C HIS A 145 -3.15 4.25 -29.14
N ARG A 146 -2.58 3.23 -28.49
CA ARG A 146 -2.19 1.97 -29.14
C ARG A 146 -3.42 1.12 -29.48
N VAL A 147 -4.32 0.88 -28.52
CA VAL A 147 -5.47 -0.02 -28.71
C VAL A 147 -6.55 0.59 -29.62
N THR A 148 -6.71 1.92 -29.63
CA THR A 148 -7.65 2.60 -30.53
C THR A 148 -7.30 2.39 -32.01
N LYS A 149 -6.01 2.32 -32.36
CA LYS A 149 -5.58 2.00 -33.73
C LYS A 149 -5.97 0.57 -34.13
N LEU A 150 -5.80 -0.38 -33.22
CA LEU A 150 -6.16 -1.78 -33.44
C LEU A 150 -7.69 -1.98 -33.48
N ALA A 151 -8.44 -1.29 -32.62
CA ALA A 151 -9.90 -1.33 -32.62
C ALA A 151 -10.48 -0.84 -33.97
N ARG A 152 -9.89 0.20 -34.56
CA ARG A 152 -10.29 0.70 -35.90
C ARG A 152 -10.07 -0.31 -37.03
N SER A 153 -9.19 -1.30 -36.84
CA SER A 153 -8.97 -2.40 -37.79
C SER A 153 -9.98 -3.55 -37.66
N GLY A 154 -10.94 -3.44 -36.73
CA GLY A 154 -12.03 -4.41 -36.54
C GLY A 154 -11.81 -5.44 -35.43
N ASP A 155 -10.74 -5.29 -34.62
CA ASP A 155 -10.49 -6.19 -33.50
C ASP A 155 -11.46 -5.93 -32.33
N LYS A 156 -12.27 -6.95 -32.00
CA LYS A 156 -13.33 -6.84 -30.99
C LYS A 156 -12.79 -6.75 -29.57
N GLU A 157 -11.64 -7.35 -29.27
CA GLU A 157 -11.01 -7.25 -27.95
C GLU A 157 -10.46 -5.84 -27.72
N SER A 158 -9.77 -5.27 -28.71
CA SER A 158 -9.29 -3.88 -28.66
C SER A 158 -10.43 -2.88 -28.48
N ALA A 159 -11.59 -3.11 -29.11
CA ALA A 159 -12.77 -2.25 -28.90
C ALA A 159 -13.25 -2.27 -27.44
N LYS A 160 -13.25 -3.44 -26.78
CA LYS A 160 -13.56 -3.54 -25.34
C LYS A 160 -12.52 -2.81 -24.49
N LEU A 161 -11.23 -2.96 -24.81
CA LEU A 161 -10.15 -2.29 -24.10
C LEU A 161 -10.24 -0.77 -24.19
N VAL A 162 -10.63 -0.23 -25.35
CA VAL A 162 -10.88 1.22 -25.50
C VAL A 162 -11.94 1.68 -24.51
N THR A 163 -13.10 1.00 -24.45
CA THR A 163 -14.17 1.36 -23.50
C THR A 163 -13.72 1.29 -22.04
N ILE A 164 -12.94 0.29 -21.66
CA ILE A 164 -12.40 0.16 -20.30
C ILE A 164 -11.42 1.30 -19.99
N LEU A 165 -10.51 1.59 -20.90
CA LEU A 165 -9.49 2.63 -20.72
C LEU A 165 -10.09 4.04 -20.74
N GLU A 166 -11.14 4.30 -21.52
CA GLU A 166 -11.88 5.57 -21.49
C GLU A 166 -12.56 5.81 -20.13
N LYS A 167 -13.17 4.76 -19.55
CA LYS A 167 -13.70 4.82 -18.17
C LYS A 167 -12.60 5.15 -17.15
N CYS A 168 -11.46 4.47 -17.25
CA CYS A 168 -10.32 4.72 -16.37
C CYS A 168 -9.81 6.16 -16.53
N GLN A 169 -9.65 6.64 -17.76
CA GLN A 169 -9.19 7.99 -18.05
C GLN A 169 -10.12 9.05 -17.44
N GLY A 170 -11.44 8.87 -17.54
CA GLY A 170 -12.42 9.79 -16.96
C GLY A 170 -12.24 9.98 -15.44
N VAL A 171 -12.11 8.88 -14.71
CA VAL A 171 -11.94 8.91 -13.24
C VAL A 171 -10.56 9.43 -12.83
N LEU A 172 -9.51 9.06 -13.57
CA LEU A 172 -8.14 9.53 -13.32
C LEU A 172 -7.99 11.04 -13.55
N ASN A 173 -8.70 11.63 -14.52
CA ASN A 173 -8.74 13.08 -14.74
C ASN A 173 -9.36 13.85 -13.55
N GLU A 174 -10.20 13.20 -12.75
CA GLU A 174 -10.77 13.76 -11.51
C GLU A 174 -9.90 13.46 -10.28
N ALA A 175 -8.66 12.96 -10.46
CA ALA A 175 -7.77 12.51 -9.39
C ALA A 175 -8.40 11.43 -8.48
N LYS A 176 -9.31 10.63 -9.03
CA LYS A 176 -9.94 9.49 -8.34
C LYS A 176 -9.27 8.18 -8.78
N PRO A 177 -9.17 7.19 -7.87
CA PRO A 177 -8.47 5.96 -8.17
C PRO A 177 -9.35 5.00 -9.00
N VAL A 178 -8.73 4.22 -9.89
CA VAL A 178 -9.43 3.25 -10.75
C VAL A 178 -10.18 2.18 -9.94
N ARG A 179 -9.73 1.83 -8.73
CA ARG A 179 -10.42 0.88 -7.84
C ARG A 179 -11.83 1.33 -7.42
N GLY A 180 -12.17 2.61 -7.57
CA GLY A 180 -13.50 3.13 -7.29
C GLY A 180 -14.52 2.87 -8.42
N ILE A 181 -14.09 2.33 -9.56
CA ILE A 181 -14.97 1.98 -10.69
C ILE A 181 -15.51 0.57 -10.48
N ASP A 182 -16.81 0.40 -10.70
CA ASP A 182 -17.44 -0.92 -10.73
C ASP A 182 -17.15 -1.60 -12.07
N PHE A 183 -16.25 -2.58 -12.05
CA PHE A 183 -15.89 -3.41 -13.20
C PHE A 183 -16.50 -4.80 -13.06
N ASN A 184 -17.01 -5.34 -14.16
CA ASN A 184 -17.38 -6.75 -14.18
C ASN A 184 -16.13 -7.67 -14.23
N LYS A 185 -16.32 -8.97 -14.03
CA LYS A 185 -15.22 -9.95 -13.96
C LYS A 185 -14.37 -9.99 -15.23
N ASP A 186 -14.98 -9.82 -16.40
CA ASP A 186 -14.27 -9.85 -17.68
C ASP A 186 -13.45 -8.56 -17.87
N GLU A 187 -14.01 -7.40 -17.50
CA GLU A 187 -13.30 -6.12 -17.49
C GLU A 187 -12.09 -6.14 -16.56
N LEU A 188 -12.22 -6.74 -15.36
CA LEU A 188 -11.12 -6.88 -14.41
C LEU A 188 -9.96 -7.73 -14.97
N VAL A 189 -10.26 -8.81 -15.69
CA VAL A 189 -9.23 -9.65 -16.33
C VAL A 189 -8.47 -8.84 -17.39
N LEU A 190 -9.20 -8.07 -18.20
CA LEU A 190 -8.59 -7.22 -19.22
C LEU A 190 -7.81 -6.05 -18.61
N LEU A 191 -8.24 -5.50 -17.48
CA LEU A 191 -7.58 -4.38 -16.81
C LEU A 191 -6.21 -4.78 -16.22
N LYS A 192 -6.09 -6.02 -15.72
CA LYS A 192 -4.86 -6.51 -15.07
C LYS A 192 -3.61 -6.37 -15.93
N GLN A 193 -3.72 -6.45 -17.25
CA GLN A 193 -2.58 -6.35 -18.17
C GLN A 193 -1.90 -4.97 -18.16
N PHE A 194 -2.57 -3.94 -17.65
CA PHE A 194 -2.05 -2.56 -17.61
C PHE A 194 -1.32 -2.22 -16.31
N PHE A 195 -1.36 -3.11 -15.30
CA PHE A 195 -0.66 -2.94 -14.02
C PHE A 195 -0.89 -1.53 -13.40
N LEU A 196 -2.14 -1.05 -13.45
CA LEU A 196 -2.50 0.26 -12.91
C LEU A 196 -2.35 0.24 -11.38
N ILE A 197 -1.67 1.24 -10.84
CA ILE A 197 -1.40 1.35 -9.40
C ILE A 197 -2.69 1.60 -8.64
N THR A 198 -3.52 2.52 -9.14
CA THR A 198 -4.77 2.97 -8.51
C THR A 198 -5.91 1.94 -8.62
N ALA A 199 -5.73 0.88 -9.41
CA ALA A 199 -6.65 -0.26 -9.46
C ALA A 199 -6.42 -1.27 -8.32
N LYS A 200 -5.28 -1.20 -7.63
CA LYS A 200 -4.92 -2.12 -6.55
C LYS A 200 -5.78 -1.87 -5.31
N PRO A 201 -6.05 -2.92 -4.50
CA PRO A 201 -6.57 -2.74 -3.15
C PRO A 201 -5.65 -1.83 -2.34
N ALA A 202 -6.25 -0.94 -1.57
CA ALA A 202 -5.53 -0.02 -0.70
C ALA A 202 -6.11 -0.09 0.73
N MET A 203 -5.23 0.04 1.71
CA MET A 203 -5.60 0.22 3.11
C MET A 203 -4.88 1.43 3.70
N PHE A 204 -5.45 1.98 4.77
CA PHE A 204 -4.84 3.10 5.50
C PHE A 204 -4.34 2.63 6.85
N VAL A 205 -3.12 3.05 7.20
CA VAL A 205 -2.53 2.84 8.51
C VAL A 205 -2.41 4.21 9.16
N ALA A 206 -3.27 4.44 10.15
CA ALA A 206 -3.28 5.66 10.93
C ALA A 206 -2.19 5.56 12.00
N ASN A 207 -1.07 6.25 11.79
CA ASN A 207 -0.03 6.32 12.81
C ASN A 207 -0.44 7.39 13.83
N VAL A 208 -0.68 6.99 15.07
CA VAL A 208 -1.13 7.82 16.19
C VAL A 208 -0.07 7.89 17.29
N ALA A 209 -0.23 8.84 18.21
CA ALA A 209 0.50 8.85 19.48
C ALA A 209 0.00 7.71 20.40
N GLU A 210 0.72 7.44 21.48
CA GLU A 210 0.41 6.37 22.44
C GLU A 210 -0.99 6.51 23.06
N ASP A 211 -1.44 7.75 23.28
CA ASP A 211 -2.76 8.13 23.78
C ASP A 211 -3.76 8.47 22.66
N GLY A 212 -3.35 8.36 21.40
CA GLY A 212 -4.09 8.85 20.23
C GLY A 212 -5.05 7.83 19.59
N PHE A 213 -5.31 6.70 20.23
CA PHE A 213 -6.24 5.67 19.74
C PHE A 213 -7.71 6.04 19.93
N GLU A 214 -8.01 6.87 20.93
CA GLU A 214 -9.36 7.35 21.25
C GLU A 214 -9.42 8.88 21.17
N ASN A 215 -10.60 9.44 20.86
CA ASN A 215 -10.84 10.89 20.79
C ASN A 215 -9.85 11.66 19.91
N ASN A 216 -9.40 11.06 18.81
CA ASN A 216 -8.44 11.65 17.89
C ASN A 216 -9.13 12.17 16.63
N PRO A 217 -9.26 13.51 16.45
CA PRO A 217 -9.94 14.09 15.30
C PRO A 217 -9.31 13.72 13.95
N PHE A 218 -8.01 13.42 13.92
CA PHE A 218 -7.32 12.98 12.72
C PHE A 218 -7.75 11.56 12.32
N LEU A 219 -7.82 10.66 13.31
CA LEU A 219 -8.26 9.28 13.12
C LEU A 219 -9.74 9.20 12.70
N ASP A 220 -10.60 10.02 13.30
CA ASP A 220 -12.02 10.09 12.96
C ASP A 220 -12.23 10.54 11.51
N ARG A 221 -11.54 11.61 11.10
CA ARG A 221 -11.56 12.11 9.72
C ARG A 221 -11.06 11.06 8.73
N LEU A 222 -9.97 10.38 9.05
CA LEU A 222 -9.40 9.31 8.22
C LEU A 222 -10.36 8.13 8.08
N THR A 223 -10.98 7.71 9.17
CA THR A 223 -11.94 6.60 9.18
C THR A 223 -13.17 6.92 8.33
N ALA A 224 -13.71 8.14 8.44
CA ALA A 224 -14.82 8.60 7.61
C ALA A 224 -14.45 8.64 6.11
N TYR A 225 -13.25 9.15 5.79
CA TYR A 225 -12.74 9.20 4.41
C TYR A 225 -12.56 7.79 3.82
N ALA A 226 -11.97 6.87 4.58
CA ALA A 226 -11.70 5.51 4.14
C ALA A 226 -12.99 4.68 3.96
N ALA A 227 -13.99 4.88 4.82
CA ALA A 227 -15.30 4.25 4.70
C ALA A 227 -15.99 4.61 3.38
N ALA A 228 -15.87 5.86 2.92
CA ALA A 228 -16.41 6.28 1.62
C ALA A 228 -15.76 5.58 0.42
N GLN A 229 -14.57 4.98 0.60
CA GLN A 229 -13.83 4.25 -0.43
C GLN A 229 -13.81 2.73 -0.20
N ASN A 230 -14.54 2.22 0.79
CA ASN A 230 -14.46 0.82 1.24
C ASN A 230 -13.02 0.34 1.52
N ALA A 231 -12.17 1.24 2.04
CA ALA A 231 -10.79 0.94 2.40
C ALA A 231 -10.70 0.68 3.91
N PRO A 232 -10.04 -0.41 4.34
CA PRO A 232 -9.84 -0.67 5.77
C PRO A 232 -8.85 0.32 6.37
N VAL A 233 -9.08 0.67 7.64
CA VAL A 233 -8.20 1.52 8.45
C VAL A 233 -7.71 0.72 9.64
N VAL A 234 -6.41 0.79 9.90
CA VAL A 234 -5.78 0.24 11.11
C VAL A 234 -5.07 1.37 11.84
N ALA A 235 -5.44 1.62 13.09
CA ALA A 235 -4.73 2.56 13.95
C ALA A 235 -3.57 1.83 14.64
N ILE A 236 -2.39 2.43 14.60
CA ILE A 236 -1.18 1.91 15.25
C ILE A 236 -0.39 3.06 15.88
N CYS A 237 0.43 2.75 16.88
CA CYS A 237 1.49 3.66 17.32
C CYS A 237 2.84 3.10 16.86
N ALA A 238 3.39 3.62 15.77
CA ALA A 238 4.65 3.11 15.22
C ALA A 238 5.81 3.20 16.21
N LYS A 239 5.75 4.14 17.17
CA LYS A 239 6.73 4.27 18.25
C LYS A 239 6.63 3.10 19.24
N MET A 240 5.43 2.79 19.72
CA MET A 240 5.22 1.63 20.61
C MET A 240 5.59 0.32 19.91
N GLU A 241 5.19 0.13 18.65
CA GLU A 241 5.53 -1.07 17.88
C GLU A 241 7.05 -1.25 17.73
N ALA A 242 7.79 -0.15 17.52
CA ALA A 242 9.25 -0.19 17.43
C ALA A 242 9.92 -0.49 18.78
N GLU A 243 9.38 0.04 19.88
CA GLU A 243 9.87 -0.25 21.23
C GLU A 243 9.60 -1.72 21.59
N MET A 244 8.41 -2.23 21.30
CA MET A 244 8.03 -3.63 21.53
C MET A 244 8.83 -4.60 20.66
N ALA A 245 9.22 -4.21 19.44
CA ALA A 245 10.02 -5.06 18.56
C ALA A 245 11.38 -5.45 19.16
N ASP A 246 11.90 -4.66 20.11
CA ASP A 246 13.16 -4.91 20.81
C ASP A 246 12.97 -5.65 22.16
N MET A 247 11.72 -6.00 22.53
CA MET A 247 11.39 -6.73 23.74
C MET A 247 11.26 -8.25 23.48
N ASP A 248 11.54 -9.05 24.50
CA ASP A 248 11.30 -10.49 24.45
C ASP A 248 9.79 -10.80 24.52
N GLU A 249 9.36 -11.98 24.07
CA GLU A 249 7.94 -12.36 24.01
C GLU A 249 7.21 -12.33 25.35
N ASP A 250 7.93 -12.57 26.46
CA ASP A 250 7.36 -12.49 27.80
C ASP A 250 7.21 -11.03 28.28
N ASP A 251 8.12 -10.15 27.89
CA ASP A 251 8.06 -8.72 28.20
C ASP A 251 6.97 -8.01 27.38
N LYS A 252 6.80 -8.39 26.11
CA LYS A 252 5.69 -7.90 25.26
C LYS A 252 4.32 -8.20 25.87
N LYS A 253 4.15 -9.38 26.46
CA LYS A 253 2.89 -9.77 27.14
C LYS A 253 2.64 -9.01 28.44
N MET A 254 3.69 -8.52 29.10
CA MET A 254 3.55 -7.64 30.27
C MET A 254 3.26 -6.19 29.90
N PHE A 255 3.62 -5.77 28.69
CA PHE A 255 3.46 -4.40 28.19
C PHE A 255 2.06 -4.12 27.62
N LEU A 256 1.36 -5.16 27.14
CA LEU A 256 -0.02 -5.13 26.61
C LEU A 256 -1.06 -5.31 27.72
#